data_AF-A0A256WNR1-F1
#
_entry.id   AF-A0A256WNR1-F1
#
_cell.length_a   1.000
_cell.length_b   1.000
_cell.length_c   1.000
_cell.angle_alpha   90.00
_cell.angle_beta   90.00
_cell.angle_gamma   90.00
#
_symmetry.space_group_name_H-M   'P 1'
#
loop_
_entity.id
_entity.type
_entity.pdbx_description
1 polymer ?
#
loop_
_entity_poly.entity_id
_entity_poly.type
_entity_poly.pdbx_seq_one_letter_code
_entity_poly.pdbx_strand_id
1 'polypeptide(L)'
;MFFLSPADVKNTSFMSWSYDDASKNDDQWIYLPAIKKTKRISSDSKSDSFMGSDFTYDDLGDRKLEADQHKRLADETIDGIDYYVVESISNEEDYMYSKTVTWIRKDHFIGLKKDFYDEDGELFKRLEVKKFVEIEGIIVITNSQMVNLSRNHKTSMILSEIKINTGISASKFSERMMTRGI
;
A
#
# COMPACT_ATOMS: atom_id res chain seq x y z
N MET A 1 -5.82 7.77 8.06
CA MET A 1 -6.60 6.61 8.54
C MET A 1 -6.80 6.73 10.05
N PHE A 2 -8.01 6.47 10.54
CA PHE A 2 -8.32 6.42 11.98
C PHE A 2 -8.90 5.05 12.32
N PHE A 3 -8.36 4.41 13.35
CA PHE A 3 -8.81 3.09 13.81
C PHE A 3 -9.93 3.27 14.82
N LEU A 4 -11.10 2.72 14.53
CA LEU A 4 -12.28 2.84 15.39
C LEU A 4 -12.49 1.61 16.30
N SER A 5 -11.94 0.46 15.91
CA SER A 5 -12.09 -0.83 16.56
C SER A 5 -10.99 -1.82 16.10
N PRO A 6 -10.72 -2.91 16.85
CA PRO A 6 -11.17 -3.19 18.21
C PRO A 6 -10.56 -2.27 19.27
N ALA A 7 -10.86 -2.52 20.55
CA ALA A 7 -10.52 -1.61 21.66
C ALA A 7 -9.02 -1.39 21.86
N ASP A 8 -8.21 -2.38 21.51
CA ASP A 8 -6.74 -2.39 21.55
C ASP A 8 -6.10 -1.44 20.53
N VAL A 9 -6.71 -1.25 19.37
CA VAL A 9 -6.23 -0.33 18.32
C VAL A 9 -7.04 0.96 18.21
N LYS A 10 -8.19 1.05 18.89
CA LYS A 10 -9.08 2.20 18.86
C LYS A 10 -8.35 3.52 19.15
N ASN A 11 -8.65 4.55 18.37
CA ASN A 11 -8.04 5.87 18.38
C ASN A 11 -6.58 5.92 17.90
N THR A 12 -6.02 4.81 17.43
CA THR A 12 -4.80 4.86 16.62
C THR A 12 -5.10 5.64 15.35
N SER A 13 -4.16 6.43 14.88
CA SER A 13 -4.28 7.09 13.58
C SER A 13 -2.97 7.01 12.81
N PHE A 14 -3.10 6.89 11.50
CA PHE A 14 -1.99 6.85 10.56
C PHE A 14 -2.18 7.95 9.52
N MET A 15 -1.11 8.66 9.19
CA MET A 15 -1.10 9.73 8.20
C MET A 15 0.10 9.53 7.29
N SER A 16 -0.09 9.70 5.99
CA SER A 16 0.97 9.73 4.99
C SER A 16 0.88 11.05 4.23
N TRP A 17 2.02 11.69 4.01
CA TRP A 17 2.21 12.77 3.06
C TRP A 17 3.13 12.25 1.96
N SER A 18 2.54 12.04 0.79
CA SER A 18 3.28 11.62 -0.40
C SER A 18 3.61 12.84 -1.27
N TYR A 19 4.80 12.85 -1.85
CA TYR A 19 5.33 13.99 -2.59
C TYR A 19 5.56 13.64 -4.05
N ASP A 20 5.22 14.52 -4.99
CA ASP A 20 5.46 14.27 -6.42
C ASP A 20 6.94 14.30 -6.79
N ASP A 21 7.76 14.97 -5.98
CA ASP A 21 9.22 15.01 -6.16
C ASP A 21 9.83 13.64 -5.88
N ALA A 22 10.31 12.96 -6.93
CA ALA A 22 10.93 11.65 -6.85
C ALA A 22 12.18 11.59 -5.96
N SER A 23 12.83 12.74 -5.68
CA SER A 23 13.96 12.81 -4.75
C SER A 23 13.54 12.81 -3.28
N LYS A 24 12.23 12.92 -3.01
CA LYS A 24 11.69 13.07 -1.67
C LYS A 24 10.87 11.85 -1.27
N ASN A 25 11.28 11.25 -0.16
CA ASN A 25 10.54 10.19 0.49
C ASN A 25 9.22 10.67 1.08
N ASP A 26 8.21 9.80 1.04
CA ASP A 26 6.96 9.97 1.76
C ASP A 26 7.21 10.13 3.26
N ASP A 27 6.49 11.08 3.86
CA ASP A 27 6.47 11.25 5.30
C ASP A 27 5.27 10.54 5.90
N GLN A 28 5.53 9.60 6.78
CA GLN A 28 4.50 8.80 7.42
C GLN A 28 4.56 8.96 8.94
N TRP A 29 3.38 9.00 9.57
CA TRP A 29 3.23 9.10 11.01
C TRP A 29 2.20 8.11 11.51
N ILE A 30 2.44 7.58 12.70
CA ILE A 30 1.47 6.82 13.49
C ILE A 30 1.31 7.44 14.88
N TYR A 31 0.07 7.67 15.28
CA TYR A 31 -0.28 8.08 16.64
C TYR A 31 -0.75 6.88 17.44
N LEU A 32 -0.07 6.61 18.56
CA LEU A 32 -0.38 5.51 19.47
C LEU A 32 -1.02 6.07 20.75
N PRO A 33 -2.34 5.89 20.97
CA PRO A 33 -3.06 6.49 22.08
C PRO A 33 -2.61 5.97 23.45
N ALA A 34 -2.21 4.69 23.53
CA ALA A 34 -1.75 4.06 24.76
C ALA A 34 -0.58 4.79 25.42
N ILE A 35 0.29 5.41 24.61
CA ILE A 35 1.45 6.19 25.08
C ILE A 35 1.34 7.68 24.76
N LYS A 36 0.22 8.12 24.16
CA LYS A 36 -0.04 9.50 23.72
C LYS A 36 1.10 10.10 22.88
N LYS A 37 1.70 9.30 22.00
CA LYS A 37 2.81 9.74 21.15
C LYS A 37 2.48 9.57 19.67
N THR A 38 2.80 10.61 18.91
CA THR A 38 2.96 10.54 17.46
C THR A 38 4.41 10.14 17.18
N LYS A 39 4.59 9.10 16.37
CA LYS A 39 5.90 8.66 15.87
C LYS A 39 5.93 8.86 14.37
N ARG A 40 7.03 9.42 13.86
CA ARG A 40 7.34 9.38 12.43
C ARG A 40 7.90 7.99 12.10
N ILE A 41 7.46 7.42 10.98
CA ILE A 41 8.01 6.18 10.44
C ILE A 41 9.26 6.56 9.65
N SER A 42 10.42 6.09 10.11
CA SER A 42 11.69 6.25 9.40
C SER A 42 11.77 5.31 8.20
N SER A 43 12.69 5.56 7.28
CA SER A 43 12.97 4.68 6.14
C SER A 43 13.21 3.23 6.59
N ASP A 44 14.01 3.02 7.64
CA ASP A 44 14.33 1.69 8.18
C ASP A 44 13.09 0.94 8.70
N SER A 45 12.05 1.66 9.13
CA SER A 45 10.79 1.07 9.62
C SER A 45 9.75 0.90 8.52
N LYS A 46 10.04 1.28 7.27
CA LYS A 46 9.08 1.10 6.17
C LYS A 46 8.77 -0.37 5.90
N SER A 47 9.71 -1.27 6.18
CA SER A 47 9.56 -2.72 6.05
C SER A 47 8.80 -3.36 7.21
N ASP A 48 8.53 -2.62 8.29
CA ASP A 48 7.77 -3.13 9.43
C ASP A 48 6.32 -3.40 9.05
N SER A 49 5.74 -4.44 9.64
CA SER A 49 4.32 -4.76 9.51
C SER A 49 3.44 -3.60 9.99
N PHE A 50 2.51 -3.20 9.14
CA PHE A 50 1.49 -2.22 9.48
C PHE A 50 0.48 -2.86 10.42
N MET A 51 0.59 -2.52 11.71
CA MET A 51 -0.33 -2.94 12.77
C MET A 51 -0.59 -4.45 12.83
N GLY A 52 0.44 -5.25 12.59
CA GLY A 52 0.36 -6.72 12.63
C GLY A 52 -0.29 -7.36 11.41
N SER A 53 -0.53 -6.59 10.35
CA SER A 53 -1.03 -7.09 9.08
C SER A 53 0.09 -7.59 8.15
N ASP A 54 -0.28 -8.17 7.02
CA ASP A 54 0.66 -8.58 5.96
C ASP A 54 1.12 -7.40 5.07
N PHE A 55 0.53 -6.22 5.26
CA PHE A 55 1.00 -4.98 4.67
C PHE A 55 2.15 -4.41 5.50
N THR A 56 3.15 -3.84 4.84
CA THR A 56 4.15 -2.99 5.47
C THR A 56 3.76 -1.52 5.39
N TYR A 57 4.48 -0.64 6.09
CA TYR A 57 4.29 0.80 5.92
C TYR A 57 4.63 1.28 4.50
N ASP A 58 5.61 0.64 3.84
CA ASP A 58 5.95 0.88 2.44
C ASP A 58 4.79 0.53 1.50
N ASP A 59 4.10 -0.59 1.73
CA ASP A 59 2.96 -1.02 0.89
C ASP A 59 1.77 -0.05 0.94
N LEU A 60 1.70 0.79 1.98
CA LEU A 60 0.69 1.83 2.15
C LEU A 60 1.13 3.20 1.62
N GLY A 61 2.42 3.35 1.29
CA GLY A 61 2.98 4.55 0.69
C GLY A 61 2.78 4.58 -0.83
N ASP A 62 3.17 5.71 -1.43
CA ASP A 62 3.16 5.89 -2.87
C ASP A 62 4.56 5.67 -3.44
N ARG A 63 4.84 4.45 -3.90
CA ARG A 63 6.15 4.11 -4.49
C ARG A 63 6.29 4.76 -5.86
N LYS A 64 7.33 5.59 -6.02
CA LYS A 64 7.62 6.33 -7.25
C LYS A 64 8.16 5.43 -8.35
N LEU A 65 7.83 5.74 -9.61
CA LEU A 65 8.32 4.99 -10.77
C LEU A 65 9.85 5.05 -10.84
N GLU A 66 10.44 6.19 -10.48
CA GLU A 66 11.89 6.42 -10.50
C GLU A 66 12.63 5.68 -9.38
N ALA A 67 11.92 5.16 -8.37
CA ALA A 67 12.52 4.36 -7.31
C ALA A 67 12.92 2.95 -7.79
N ASP A 68 12.40 2.52 -8.94
CA ASP A 68 12.59 1.18 -9.50
C ASP A 68 13.16 1.23 -10.92
N GLN A 69 13.90 0.18 -11.29
CA GLN A 69 14.11 -0.20 -12.69
C GLN A 69 13.01 -1.17 -13.10
N HIS A 70 12.32 -0.86 -14.20
CA HIS A 70 11.21 -1.65 -14.69
C HIS A 70 11.57 -2.43 -15.96
N LYS A 71 11.16 -3.69 -16.01
CA LYS A 71 11.29 -4.56 -17.18
C LYS A 71 9.94 -5.17 -17.52
N ARG A 72 9.50 -4.97 -18.76
CA ARG A 72 8.32 -5.67 -19.28
C ARG A 72 8.68 -7.12 -19.59
N LEU A 73 7.93 -8.03 -18.98
CA LEU A 73 8.00 -9.46 -19.26
C LEU A 73 7.05 -9.81 -20.40
N ALA A 74 6.93 -11.11 -20.71
CA ALA A 74 5.90 -11.56 -21.62
C ALA A 74 4.52 -11.18 -21.08
N ASP A 75 3.66 -10.66 -21.95
CA ASP A 75 2.26 -10.43 -21.60
C ASP A 75 1.59 -11.76 -21.30
N GLU A 76 0.59 -11.74 -20.42
CA GLU A 76 -0.16 -12.93 -20.01
C GLU A 76 -1.67 -12.71 -20.21
N THR A 77 -2.38 -13.79 -20.51
CA THR A 77 -3.84 -13.83 -20.51
C THR A 77 -4.30 -14.74 -19.38
N ILE A 78 -5.04 -14.19 -18.42
CA ILE A 78 -5.55 -14.92 -17.26
C ILE A 78 -7.07 -14.78 -17.27
N ASP A 79 -7.78 -15.91 -17.27
CA ASP A 79 -9.25 -15.96 -17.32
C ASP A 79 -9.87 -15.13 -18.46
N GLY A 80 -9.19 -15.10 -19.61
CA GLY A 80 -9.63 -14.37 -20.80
C GLY A 80 -9.37 -12.86 -20.76
N ILE A 81 -8.61 -12.38 -19.78
CA ILE A 81 -8.23 -10.97 -19.64
C ILE A 81 -6.74 -10.83 -19.93
N ASP A 82 -6.37 -9.84 -20.75
CA ASP A 82 -4.97 -9.58 -21.09
C ASP A 82 -4.30 -8.63 -20.10
N TYR A 83 -3.04 -8.95 -19.76
CA TYR A 83 -2.21 -8.21 -18.83
C TYR A 83 -0.88 -7.83 -19.45
N TYR A 84 -0.41 -6.63 -19.14
CA TYR A 84 1.02 -6.34 -19.11
C TYR A 84 1.60 -6.93 -17.84
N VAL A 85 2.73 -7.62 -17.95
CA VAL A 85 3.48 -8.14 -16.80
C VAL A 85 4.77 -7.34 -16.66
N VAL A 86 4.96 -6.71 -15.50
CA VAL A 86 6.09 -5.80 -15.27
C VAL A 86 6.85 -6.25 -14.03
N GLU A 87 8.12 -6.60 -14.22
CA GLU A 87 9.10 -6.79 -13.15
C GLU A 87 9.68 -5.43 -12.76
N SER A 88 9.80 -5.18 -11.45
CA SER A 88 10.38 -3.96 -10.89
C SER A 88 11.41 -4.31 -9.82
N ILE A 89 12.60 -3.74 -9.94
CA ILE A 89 13.73 -3.94 -9.03
C ILE A 89 14.11 -2.57 -8.45
N SER A 90 14.21 -2.47 -7.13
CA SER A 90 14.53 -1.21 -6.45
C SER A 90 15.92 -0.70 -6.80
N ASN A 91 16.06 0.63 -6.88
CA ASN A 91 17.36 1.31 -6.97
C ASN A 91 18.05 1.42 -5.60
N GLU A 92 17.35 1.11 -4.50
CA GLU A 92 17.88 1.12 -3.13
C GLU A 92 18.59 -0.21 -2.82
N GLU A 93 19.82 -0.16 -2.31
CA GLU A 93 20.64 -1.36 -2.04
C GLU A 93 20.02 -2.30 -0.99
N ASP A 94 19.41 -1.76 0.06
CA ASP A 94 18.84 -2.51 1.20
C ASP A 94 17.30 -2.59 1.14
N TYR A 95 16.72 -2.60 -0.06
CA TYR A 95 15.26 -2.73 -0.18
C TYR A 95 14.78 -4.12 0.21
N MET A 96 13.71 -4.19 1.00
CA MET A 96 13.22 -5.45 1.60
C MET A 96 12.73 -6.51 0.60
N TYR A 97 12.56 -6.16 -0.68
CA TYR A 97 12.16 -7.10 -1.73
C TYR A 97 13.23 -7.11 -2.82
N SER A 98 13.69 -8.30 -3.21
CA SER A 98 14.63 -8.43 -4.34
C SER A 98 14.00 -7.94 -5.65
N LYS A 99 12.69 -8.17 -5.80
CA LYS A 99 11.89 -7.66 -6.90
C LYS A 99 10.39 -7.73 -6.59
N THR A 100 9.61 -7.04 -7.42
CA THR A 100 8.17 -7.24 -7.51
C THR A 100 7.74 -7.52 -8.95
N VAL A 101 6.65 -8.27 -9.14
CA VAL A 101 6.05 -8.49 -10.45
C VAL A 101 4.58 -8.09 -10.39
N THR A 102 4.17 -7.17 -11.27
CA THR A 102 2.80 -6.62 -11.28
C THR A 102 2.08 -7.00 -12.58
N TRP A 103 0.86 -7.50 -12.47
CA TRP A 103 -0.04 -7.75 -13.60
C TRP A 103 -1.02 -6.60 -13.75
N ILE A 104 -0.85 -5.84 -14.82
CA ILE A 104 -1.61 -4.62 -15.12
C ILE A 104 -2.57 -4.92 -16.27
N ARG A 105 -3.87 -4.78 -16.02
CA ARG A 105 -4.91 -5.05 -17.03
C ARG A 105 -4.77 -4.08 -18.21
N LYS A 106 -4.74 -4.58 -19.45
CA LYS A 106 -4.45 -3.75 -20.63
C LYS A 106 -5.53 -2.72 -20.97
N ASP A 107 -6.77 -2.99 -20.59
CA ASP A 107 -7.94 -2.20 -20.96
C ASP A 107 -8.17 -0.99 -20.03
N HIS A 108 -7.83 -1.10 -18.74
CA HIS A 108 -8.08 -0.06 -17.71
C HIS A 108 -6.81 0.35 -16.94
N PHE A 109 -5.65 -0.23 -17.29
CA PHE A 109 -4.35 0.06 -16.67
C PHE A 109 -4.32 -0.10 -15.14
N ILE A 110 -5.12 -1.04 -14.61
CA ILE A 110 -5.18 -1.35 -13.19
C ILE A 110 -4.33 -2.57 -12.84
N GLY A 111 -3.47 -2.47 -11.82
CA GLY A 111 -2.75 -3.59 -11.23
C GLY A 111 -3.69 -4.48 -10.43
N LEU A 112 -3.96 -5.71 -10.90
CA LEU A 112 -4.87 -6.65 -10.22
C LEU A 112 -4.14 -7.69 -9.38
N LYS A 113 -2.84 -7.87 -9.59
CA LYS A 113 -2.00 -8.78 -8.85
C LYS A 113 -0.59 -8.21 -8.75
N LYS A 114 0.02 -8.34 -7.58
CA LYS A 114 1.44 -8.02 -7.36
C LYS A 114 2.09 -9.10 -6.50
N ASP A 115 3.16 -9.67 -7.03
CA ASP A 115 4.01 -10.65 -6.36
C ASP A 115 5.25 -9.97 -5.81
N PHE A 116 5.61 -10.28 -4.57
CA PHE A 116 6.76 -9.74 -3.85
C PHE A 116 7.72 -10.87 -3.54
N TYR A 117 8.99 -10.70 -3.88
CA TYR A 117 10.03 -11.71 -3.72
C TYR A 117 11.02 -11.28 -2.63
N ASP A 118 11.46 -12.23 -1.80
CA ASP A 118 12.49 -11.99 -0.78
C ASP A 118 13.90 -11.96 -1.37
N GLU A 119 14.91 -11.71 -0.54
CA GLU A 119 16.32 -11.62 -0.93
C GLU A 119 16.86 -12.91 -1.58
N ASP A 120 16.30 -14.07 -1.23
CA ASP A 120 16.64 -15.37 -1.81
C ASP A 120 15.96 -15.60 -3.19
N GLY A 121 15.07 -14.70 -3.59
CA GLY A 121 14.32 -14.78 -4.84
C GLY A 121 13.08 -15.65 -4.76
N GLU A 122 12.65 -16.04 -3.56
CA GLU A 122 11.46 -16.84 -3.31
C GLU A 122 10.22 -15.95 -3.19
N LEU A 123 9.05 -16.47 -3.56
CA LEU A 123 7.80 -15.73 -3.47
C LEU A 123 7.39 -15.56 -2.00
N PHE A 124 7.60 -14.36 -1.47
CA PHE A 124 7.36 -14.03 -0.07
C PHE A 124 5.88 -13.76 0.22
N LYS A 125 5.29 -12.84 -0.55
CA LYS A 125 3.87 -12.48 -0.40
C LYS A 125 3.25 -12.04 -1.72
N ARG A 126 1.91 -12.03 -1.74
CA ARG A 126 1.11 -11.69 -2.93
C ARG A 126 -0.06 -10.78 -2.55
N LEU A 127 -0.18 -9.67 -3.27
CA LEU A 127 -1.36 -8.80 -3.26
C LEU A 127 -2.28 -9.18 -4.43
N GLU A 128 -3.56 -9.44 -4.14
CA GLU A 128 -4.58 -9.68 -5.15
C GLU A 128 -5.75 -8.71 -4.97
N VAL A 129 -6.13 -8.03 -6.05
CA VAL A 129 -7.35 -7.24 -6.12
C VAL A 129 -8.51 -8.18 -6.41
N LYS A 130 -9.44 -8.27 -5.46
CA LYS A 130 -10.65 -9.12 -5.58
C LYS A 130 -11.83 -8.35 -6.15
N LYS A 131 -11.89 -7.03 -5.93
CA LYS A 131 -12.97 -6.18 -6.43
C LYS A 131 -12.47 -4.75 -6.61
N PHE A 132 -12.86 -4.14 -7.72
CA PHE A 132 -12.79 -2.69 -7.94
C PHE A 132 -14.13 -2.21 -8.49
N VAL A 133 -14.39 -0.91 -8.36
CA VAL A 133 -15.59 -0.24 -8.89
C VAL A 133 -15.17 1.08 -9.52
N GLU A 134 -15.97 1.60 -10.44
CA GLU A 134 -15.77 2.94 -10.98
C GLU A 134 -16.76 3.91 -10.32
N ILE A 135 -16.26 5.03 -9.79
CA ILE A 135 -17.05 6.08 -9.13
C ILE A 135 -16.61 7.40 -9.73
N GLU A 136 -17.53 8.14 -10.37
CA GLU A 136 -17.22 9.43 -11.01
C GLU A 136 -16.04 9.36 -12.02
N GLY A 137 -15.94 8.26 -12.77
CA GLY A 137 -14.85 8.04 -13.73
C GLY A 137 -13.52 7.58 -13.11
N ILE A 138 -13.48 7.38 -11.80
CA ILE A 138 -12.28 6.95 -11.06
C ILE A 138 -12.44 5.49 -10.66
N ILE A 139 -11.49 4.66 -11.06
CA ILE A 139 -11.44 3.27 -10.64
C ILE A 139 -10.89 3.19 -9.21
N VAL A 140 -11.66 2.58 -8.32
CA VAL A 140 -11.31 2.39 -6.91
C VAL A 140 -11.28 0.90 -6.59
N ILE A 141 -10.14 0.41 -6.11
CA ILE A 141 -10.03 -0.93 -5.54
C ILE A 141 -10.84 -0.96 -4.24
N THR A 142 -11.80 -1.87 -4.13
CA THR A 142 -12.71 -1.97 -2.96
C THR A 142 -12.51 -3.22 -2.14
N ASN A 143 -11.82 -4.21 -2.69
CA ASN A 143 -11.41 -5.41 -1.98
C ASN A 143 -10.05 -5.84 -2.50
N SER A 144 -9.07 -5.85 -1.60
CA SER A 144 -7.75 -6.42 -1.85
C SER A 144 -7.36 -7.38 -0.72
N GLN A 145 -6.50 -8.34 -1.04
CA GLN A 145 -5.99 -9.30 -0.10
C GLN A 145 -4.48 -9.44 -0.26
N MET A 146 -3.76 -9.27 0.84
CA MET A 146 -2.35 -9.60 0.93
C MET A 146 -2.23 -10.97 1.60
N VAL A 147 -1.52 -11.90 0.95
CA VAL A 147 -1.25 -13.25 1.46
C VAL A 147 0.26 -13.38 1.68
N ASN A 148 0.67 -13.60 2.92
CA ASN A 148 2.04 -13.95 3.27
C ASN A 148 2.20 -15.48 3.20
N LEU A 149 3.01 -15.94 2.24
CA LEU A 149 3.13 -17.37 1.95
C LEU A 149 4.06 -18.06 2.94
N SER A 150 5.11 -17.38 3.41
CA SER A 150 6.05 -17.92 4.39
C SER A 150 5.39 -18.16 5.76
N ARG A 151 4.42 -17.33 6.14
CA ARG A 151 3.71 -17.41 7.43
C ARG A 151 2.33 -18.05 7.34
N ASN A 152 1.85 -18.37 6.14
CA ASN A 152 0.46 -18.80 5.89
C ASN A 152 -0.57 -17.88 6.58
N HIS A 153 -0.36 -16.57 6.45
CA HIS A 153 -1.20 -15.53 7.04
C HIS A 153 -1.77 -14.64 5.93
N LYS A 154 -2.93 -14.01 6.18
CA LYS A 154 -3.56 -13.13 5.19
C LYS A 154 -4.29 -11.98 5.84
N THR A 155 -4.26 -10.84 5.16
CA THR A 155 -4.96 -9.63 5.52
C THR A 155 -5.84 -9.22 4.36
N SER A 156 -7.10 -8.90 4.62
CA SER A 156 -8.02 -8.37 3.60
C SER A 156 -8.38 -6.93 3.92
N MET A 157 -8.33 -6.06 2.93
CA MET A 157 -8.72 -4.67 3.03
C MET A 157 -9.99 -4.46 2.20
N ILE A 158 -11.06 -4.04 2.87
CA ILE A 158 -12.37 -3.79 2.25
C ILE A 158 -12.72 -2.32 2.44
N LEU A 159 -12.93 -1.61 1.34
CA LEU A 159 -13.37 -0.22 1.33
C LEU A 159 -14.88 -0.18 1.05
N SER A 160 -15.60 0.54 1.89
CA SER A 160 -17.05 0.72 1.82
C SER A 160 -17.41 2.19 2.08
N GLU A 161 -18.62 2.60 1.69
CA GLU A 161 -19.12 3.98 1.87
C GLU A 161 -18.20 5.06 1.26
N ILE A 162 -17.58 4.72 0.12
CA ILE A 162 -16.59 5.56 -0.55
C ILE A 162 -17.28 6.84 -1.08
N LYS A 163 -16.70 7.99 -0.74
CA LYS A 163 -17.09 9.30 -1.24
C LYS A 163 -15.86 9.99 -1.82
N ILE A 164 -15.97 10.48 -3.04
CA ILE A 164 -14.87 11.15 -3.76
C ILE A 164 -15.22 12.64 -3.87
N ASN A 165 -14.21 13.50 -4.05
CA ASN A 165 -14.38 14.92 -4.35
C ASN A 165 -15.22 15.70 -3.30
N THR A 166 -15.17 15.29 -2.04
CA THR A 166 -15.98 15.88 -0.95
C THR A 166 -15.43 17.19 -0.38
N GLY A 167 -14.29 17.69 -0.87
CA GLY A 167 -13.68 18.94 -0.42
C GLY A 167 -13.02 18.85 0.97
N ILE A 168 -12.36 17.73 1.29
CA ILE A 168 -11.66 17.55 2.56
C ILE A 168 -10.54 18.60 2.69
N SER A 169 -10.61 19.42 3.75
CA SER A 169 -9.62 20.47 4.02
C SER A 169 -8.23 19.89 4.33
N ALA A 170 -7.18 20.51 3.78
CA ALA A 170 -5.78 20.18 4.06
C ALA A 170 -5.44 20.16 5.57
N SER A 171 -6.15 20.97 6.36
CA SER A 171 -5.99 21.01 7.83
C SER A 171 -6.24 19.67 8.54
N LYS A 172 -7.00 18.77 7.89
CA LYS A 172 -7.25 17.40 8.38
C LYS A 172 -6.01 16.50 8.34
N PHE A 173 -5.01 16.85 7.53
CA PHE A 173 -3.75 16.13 7.41
C PHE A 173 -2.68 16.83 8.25
N SER A 174 -2.80 16.77 9.57
CA SER A 174 -1.80 17.31 10.51
C SER A 174 -1.66 16.43 11.74
N GLU A 175 -0.48 16.44 12.38
CA GLU A 175 -0.25 15.71 13.65
C GLU A 175 -1.27 16.09 14.72
N ARG A 176 -1.70 17.36 14.77
CA ARG A 176 -2.76 17.81 15.68
C ARG A 176 -4.07 17.06 15.45
N MET A 177 -4.45 16.80 14.21
CA MET A 177 -5.67 16.05 13.90
C MET A 177 -5.54 14.56 14.19
N MET A 178 -4.33 13.99 14.02
CA MET A 178 -4.05 12.61 14.39
C MET A 178 -4.36 12.33 15.87
N THR A 179 -4.04 13.28 16.76
CA THR A 179 -4.26 13.15 18.21
C THR A 179 -5.71 13.43 18.65
N ARG A 180 -6.44 14.30 17.96
CA ARG A 180 -7.83 14.66 18.32
C ARG A 180 -8.84 13.60 17.89
N GLY A 181 -8.55 12.85 16.83
CA GLY A 181 -9.53 11.97 16.19
C GLY A 181 -10.42 12.71 15.17
N ILE A 182 -11.40 11.98 14.63
CA ILE A 182 -12.45 12.54 13.76
C ILE A 182 -13.44 13.36 14.58
#